data_AF-A0AAN9Y156-F1
#
_entry.id   AF-A0AAN9Y156-F1
#
_cell.length_a   1.000
_cell.length_b   1.000
_cell.length_c   1.000
_cell.angle_alpha   90.00
_cell.angle_beta   90.00
_cell.angle_gamma   90.00
#
_symmetry.space_group_name_H-M   'P 1'
#
loop_
_entity.id
_entity.type
_entity.pdbx_description
1 polymer ?
#
loop_
_entity_poly.entity_id
_entity_poly.type
_entity_poly.pdbx_seq_one_letter_code
_entity_poly.pdbx_strand_id
1 'polypeptide(L)'
;MADFGHWTSSLRLNIKSLKTFPVFGNVAQFILLRKIYHETINDLYEALGDVPFGGVYQMHDPFLLVKDPKLINRVLIADFKVFSSRGPVLFASQKQKLKNDLTMNVTLAHGERWKMLRQKMSSVFTSYKTKQMYEQVSYCVNLLTEFVDKQMDVTESVDVSTKNIADKLAVEVMGLCFFGIQCHSFERDYSEFAVMCGQIFTTQSANVIRLIFSIFNKKLWHKLNLPDFNKKVTEFFKSMSLDVVSHRRQNKQTRNDFLQLLMNMQNSHIDPEFAVASCGEVPEDS
;
A
#
# COMPACT_ATOMS: atom_id res chain seq x y z
N MET A 1 -22.48 17.47 17.97
CA MET A 1 -23.41 16.44 17.48
C MET A 1 -22.91 16.00 16.10
N ALA A 2 -22.79 14.70 15.83
CA ALA A 2 -22.31 14.23 14.52
C ALA A 2 -23.34 14.57 13.43
N ASP A 3 -22.97 15.42 12.47
CA ASP A 3 -23.84 15.85 11.37
C ASP A 3 -23.76 14.85 10.21
N PHE A 4 -24.72 13.93 10.17
CA PHE A 4 -24.93 12.97 9.06
C PHE A 4 -25.87 13.53 7.97
N GLY A 5 -26.02 14.86 7.88
CA GLY A 5 -26.88 15.53 6.89
C GLY A 5 -26.17 16.00 5.62
N HIS A 6 -24.86 15.73 5.46
CA HIS A 6 -24.07 16.18 4.29
C HIS A 6 -24.72 15.81 2.95
N TRP A 7 -25.20 14.58 2.81
CA TRP A 7 -25.77 14.08 1.55
C TRP A 7 -27.24 14.45 1.36
N THR A 8 -28.04 14.42 2.43
CA THR A 8 -29.51 14.53 2.36
C THR A 8 -30.05 15.95 2.53
N SER A 9 -29.25 16.88 3.06
CA SER A 9 -29.70 18.26 3.23
C SER A 9 -29.90 18.94 1.87
N SER A 10 -31.08 19.54 1.68
CA SER A 10 -31.45 20.32 0.49
C SER A 10 -30.56 21.54 0.25
N LEU A 11 -29.85 22.01 1.28
CA LEU A 11 -28.86 23.10 1.20
C LEU A 11 -27.48 22.63 0.71
N ARG A 12 -27.23 21.32 0.61
CA ARG A 12 -25.91 20.77 0.28
C ARG A 12 -25.89 20.05 -1.07
N LEU A 13 -26.55 18.88 -1.21
CA LEU A 13 -26.34 18.02 -2.40
C LEU A 13 -27.57 17.21 -2.86
N ASN A 14 -28.59 17.00 -2.02
CA ASN A 14 -29.79 16.18 -2.32
C ASN A 14 -29.47 14.80 -2.96
N ILE A 15 -28.46 14.10 -2.41
CA ILE A 15 -28.00 12.78 -2.85
C ILE A 15 -28.61 11.71 -1.95
N LYS A 16 -29.06 10.59 -2.54
CA LYS A 16 -29.52 9.42 -1.78
C LYS A 16 -28.40 8.94 -0.84
N SER A 17 -28.65 9.00 0.46
CA SER A 17 -27.73 8.51 1.48
C SER A 17 -28.23 7.18 2.03
N LEU A 18 -27.33 6.21 2.19
CA LEU A 18 -27.68 4.96 2.88
C LEU A 18 -27.90 5.22 4.37
N LYS A 19 -28.73 4.38 5.00
CA LYS A 19 -28.98 4.46 6.45
C LYS A 19 -27.67 4.30 7.23
N THR A 20 -27.35 5.30 8.04
CA THR A 20 -26.07 5.42 8.74
C THR A 20 -26.23 5.06 10.21
N PHE A 21 -25.28 4.33 10.79
CA PHE A 21 -25.26 4.07 12.23
C PHE A 21 -24.70 5.27 12.99
N PRO A 22 -25.26 5.62 14.17
CA PRO A 22 -24.69 6.66 15.02
C PRO A 22 -23.22 6.40 15.31
N VAL A 23 -22.41 7.47 15.29
CA VAL A 23 -20.95 7.47 15.53
C VAL A 23 -20.12 6.79 14.43
N PHE A 24 -20.43 5.55 14.07
CA PHE A 24 -19.57 4.72 13.21
C PHE A 24 -19.81 4.88 11.71
N GLY A 25 -20.88 5.57 11.32
CA GLY A 25 -21.19 5.72 9.90
C GLY A 25 -21.79 4.43 9.31
N ASN A 26 -21.48 4.17 8.05
CA ASN A 26 -21.85 2.97 7.32
C ASN A 26 -20.84 1.81 7.51
N VAL A 27 -19.70 2.07 8.15
CA VAL A 27 -18.64 1.06 8.39
C VAL A 27 -18.76 0.35 9.75
N ALA A 28 -19.88 0.49 10.46
CA ALA A 28 -20.06 -0.04 11.82
C ALA A 28 -19.74 -1.52 11.95
N GLN A 29 -20.13 -2.36 10.98
CA GLN A 29 -19.86 -3.80 11.01
C GLN A 29 -18.36 -4.12 10.97
N PHE A 30 -17.59 -3.32 10.22
CA PHE A 30 -16.13 -3.42 10.20
C PHE A 30 -15.49 -2.99 11.52
N ILE A 31 -15.95 -1.87 12.08
CA ILE A 31 -15.44 -1.36 13.37
C ILE A 31 -15.73 -2.32 14.52
N LEU A 32 -16.88 -3.00 14.48
CA LEU A 32 -17.26 -4.02 15.46
C LEU A 32 -16.62 -5.39 15.19
N LEU A 33 -15.69 -5.49 14.23
CA LEU A 33 -15.02 -6.72 13.82
C LEU A 33 -15.99 -7.87 13.43
N ARG A 34 -17.20 -7.53 12.98
CA ARG A 34 -18.23 -8.50 12.55
C ARG A 34 -18.10 -8.86 11.08
N LYS A 35 -17.58 -7.93 10.29
CA LYS A 35 -17.27 -8.11 8.86
C LYS A 35 -15.91 -7.51 8.56
N ILE A 36 -15.27 -8.02 7.53
CA ILE A 36 -14.07 -7.38 6.95
C ILE A 36 -14.48 -6.17 6.10
N TYR A 37 -13.53 -5.28 5.85
CA TYR A 37 -13.81 -3.99 5.18
C TYR A 37 -14.46 -4.20 3.80
N HIS A 38 -13.96 -5.14 3.00
CA HIS A 38 -14.46 -5.36 1.64
C HIS A 38 -15.89 -5.90 1.61
N GLU A 39 -16.26 -6.82 2.52
CA GLU A 39 -17.64 -7.29 2.66
C GLU A 39 -18.57 -6.12 3.04
N THR A 40 -18.11 -5.26 3.95
CA THR A 40 -18.87 -4.07 4.35
C THR A 40 -19.11 -3.13 3.16
N ILE A 41 -18.11 -2.90 2.30
CA ILE A 41 -18.28 -2.09 1.09
C ILE A 41 -19.22 -2.78 0.08
N ASN A 42 -19.15 -4.11 -0.05
CA ASN A 42 -20.04 -4.87 -0.92
C ASN A 42 -21.51 -4.76 -0.49
N ASP A 43 -21.80 -4.89 0.81
CA ASP A 43 -23.15 -4.69 1.35
C ASP A 43 -23.69 -3.29 1.00
N LEU A 44 -22.85 -2.25 1.08
CA LEU A 44 -23.24 -0.88 0.73
C LEU A 44 -23.48 -0.73 -0.77
N TYR A 45 -22.66 -1.38 -1.60
CA TYR A 45 -22.83 -1.40 -3.05
C TYR A 45 -24.16 -2.06 -3.45
N GLU A 46 -24.52 -3.17 -2.81
CA GLU A 46 -25.79 -3.87 -3.03
C GLU A 46 -26.97 -3.05 -2.51
N ALA A 47 -26.86 -2.45 -1.33
CA ALA A 47 -27.91 -1.63 -0.71
C ALA A 47 -28.28 -0.37 -1.51
N LEU A 48 -27.38 0.12 -2.39
CA LEU A 48 -27.71 1.22 -3.30
C LEU A 48 -28.75 0.83 -4.36
N GLY A 49 -28.90 -0.46 -4.67
CA GLY A 49 -29.75 -0.94 -5.77
C GLY A 49 -29.28 -0.39 -7.11
N ASP A 50 -30.20 0.00 -7.98
CA ASP A 50 -29.89 0.48 -9.34
C ASP A 50 -29.41 1.95 -9.40
N VAL A 51 -29.26 2.61 -8.25
CA VAL A 51 -28.83 4.01 -8.22
C VAL A 51 -27.35 4.13 -8.61
N PRO A 52 -26.98 5.04 -9.52
CA PRO A 52 -25.62 5.13 -10.09
C PRO A 52 -24.55 5.55 -9.08
N PHE A 53 -24.94 6.20 -7.98
CA PHE A 53 -24.06 6.57 -6.87
C PHE A 53 -24.89 6.88 -5.61
N GLY A 54 -24.26 6.89 -4.44
CA GLY A 54 -24.90 7.32 -3.22
C GLY A 54 -23.95 7.75 -2.12
N GLY A 55 -24.47 8.52 -1.19
CA GLY A 55 -23.76 9.00 -0.03
C GLY A 55 -23.62 7.91 1.03
N VAL A 56 -22.40 7.74 1.53
CA VAL A 56 -22.09 6.91 2.69
C VAL A 56 -21.19 7.69 3.64
N TYR A 57 -21.00 7.14 4.83
CA TYR A 57 -20.12 7.71 5.85
C TYR A 57 -19.12 6.66 6.33
N GLN A 58 -17.86 7.05 6.42
CA GLN A 58 -16.86 6.31 7.19
C GLN A 58 -16.61 7.11 8.47
N MET A 59 -17.06 6.61 9.62
CA MET A 59 -17.19 7.43 10.84
C MET A 59 -18.01 8.69 10.55
N HIS A 60 -17.42 9.87 10.69
CA HIS A 60 -18.05 11.17 10.41
C HIS A 60 -17.67 11.74 9.04
N ASP A 61 -16.75 11.09 8.32
CA ASP A 61 -16.28 11.57 7.03
C ASP A 61 -17.29 11.13 5.95
N PRO A 62 -17.84 12.06 5.15
CA PRO A 62 -18.72 11.72 4.04
C PRO A 62 -17.91 11.14 2.87
N PHE A 63 -18.37 10.01 2.33
CA PHE A 63 -17.83 9.36 1.13
C PHE A 63 -18.92 9.18 0.08
N LEU A 64 -18.56 9.37 -1.19
CA LEU A 64 -19.45 9.10 -2.32
C LEU A 64 -19.12 7.71 -2.88
N LEU A 65 -20.07 6.78 -2.81
CA LEU A 65 -19.96 5.46 -3.42
C LEU A 65 -20.49 5.54 -4.86
N VAL A 66 -19.61 5.35 -5.84
CA VAL A 66 -19.93 5.47 -7.28
C VAL A 66 -20.01 4.09 -7.92
N LYS A 67 -21.10 3.80 -8.64
CA LYS A 67 -21.37 2.53 -9.33
C LYS A 67 -21.37 2.65 -10.85
N ASP A 68 -21.83 3.79 -11.38
CA ASP A 68 -21.93 3.99 -12.84
C ASP A 68 -20.54 4.06 -13.50
N PRO A 69 -20.23 3.16 -14.46
CA PRO A 69 -18.96 3.17 -15.20
C PRO A 69 -18.61 4.51 -15.84
N LYS A 70 -19.59 5.29 -16.30
CA LYS A 70 -19.36 6.63 -16.88
C LYS A 70 -18.87 7.61 -15.83
N LEU A 71 -19.45 7.56 -14.62
CA LEU A 71 -19.01 8.39 -13.49
C LEU A 71 -17.65 7.93 -12.96
N ILE A 72 -17.41 6.62 -12.88
CA ILE A 72 -16.11 6.07 -12.52
C ILE A 72 -15.03 6.54 -13.49
N ASN A 73 -15.30 6.47 -14.80
CA ASN A 73 -14.39 6.98 -15.83
C ASN A 73 -14.12 8.47 -15.65
N ARG A 74 -15.18 9.25 -15.40
CA ARG A 74 -15.05 10.69 -15.18
C ARG A 74 -14.17 11.01 -13.96
N VAL A 75 -14.39 10.35 -12.83
CA VAL A 75 -13.60 10.55 -11.60
C VAL A 75 -12.14 10.11 -11.77
N LEU A 76 -11.91 8.94 -12.36
CA LEU A 76 -10.57 8.35 -12.44
C LEU A 76 -9.71 8.87 -13.60
N ILE A 77 -10.34 9.37 -14.69
CA ILE A 77 -9.65 9.74 -15.93
C ILE A 77 -9.94 11.20 -16.29
N ALA A 78 -11.20 11.52 -16.65
CA ALA A 78 -11.51 12.83 -17.24
C ALA A 78 -11.21 14.00 -16.31
N ASP A 79 -11.62 13.88 -15.05
CA ASP A 79 -11.49 14.90 -14.01
C ASP A 79 -10.38 14.54 -13.00
N PHE A 80 -9.37 13.74 -13.43
CA PHE A 80 -8.27 13.29 -12.55
C PHE A 80 -7.54 14.45 -11.85
N LYS A 81 -7.45 15.63 -12.48
CA LYS A 81 -6.83 16.82 -11.88
C LYS A 81 -7.54 17.26 -10.59
N VAL A 82 -8.85 17.01 -10.48
CA VAL A 82 -9.66 17.29 -9.29
C VAL A 82 -9.55 16.13 -8.28
N PHE A 83 -9.53 14.88 -8.77
CA PHE A 83 -9.54 13.66 -7.95
C PHE A 83 -8.16 12.99 -7.80
N SER A 84 -7.06 13.74 -7.87
CA SER A 84 -5.72 13.16 -7.87
C SER A 84 -5.29 12.56 -6.52
N SER A 85 -6.00 12.90 -5.44
CA SER A 85 -5.73 12.41 -4.09
C SER A 85 -6.56 11.17 -3.78
N ARG A 86 -5.92 10.14 -3.20
CA ARG A 86 -6.58 8.89 -2.80
C ARG A 86 -7.38 9.00 -1.50
N GLY A 87 -7.26 10.12 -0.77
CA GLY A 87 -7.97 10.38 0.49
C GLY A 87 -7.48 9.49 1.66
N PRO A 88 -7.88 9.80 2.91
CA PRO A 88 -7.50 9.06 4.10
C PRO A 88 -8.40 7.84 4.31
N VAL A 89 -8.48 6.97 3.30
CA VAL A 89 -9.45 5.85 3.27
C VAL A 89 -9.12 4.83 4.35
N LEU A 90 -7.83 4.55 4.59
CA LEU A 90 -7.42 3.53 5.56
C LEU A 90 -6.35 4.02 6.53
N PHE A 91 -5.45 4.90 6.13
CA PHE A 91 -4.32 5.29 6.98
C PHE A 91 -4.48 6.71 7.48
N ALA A 92 -4.30 6.89 8.79
CA ALA A 92 -4.43 8.19 9.41
C ALA A 92 -3.24 9.07 9.05
N SER A 93 -2.00 8.55 9.01
CA SER A 93 -0.79 9.37 8.85
C SER A 93 -0.53 9.87 7.41
N GLN A 94 -1.44 10.71 6.90
CA GLN A 94 -1.16 11.51 5.71
C GLN A 94 -0.39 12.81 6.03
N LYS A 95 -0.40 13.23 7.30
CA LYS A 95 0.38 14.37 7.77
C LYS A 95 1.80 13.94 8.14
N GLN A 96 2.72 14.30 7.25
CA GLN A 96 4.20 14.28 7.19
C GLN A 96 5.07 14.15 8.47
N LYS A 97 4.54 14.08 9.70
CA LYS A 97 5.35 14.08 10.93
C LYS A 97 6.08 12.76 11.20
N LEU A 98 5.60 11.63 10.69
CA LEU A 98 6.30 10.35 10.79
C LEU A 98 7.42 10.28 9.74
N LYS A 99 8.62 10.75 10.12
CA LYS A 99 9.84 10.49 9.36
C LYS A 99 10.14 8.99 9.40
N ASN A 100 10.41 8.39 8.24
CA ASN A 100 10.84 6.99 8.07
C ASN A 100 9.79 5.89 8.36
N ASP A 101 8.49 6.17 8.22
CA ASP A 101 7.47 5.12 8.23
C ASP A 101 7.18 4.61 6.79
N LEU A 102 6.70 3.37 6.68
CA LEU A 102 6.30 2.75 5.41
C LEU A 102 5.17 3.51 4.70
N THR A 103 4.53 4.47 5.39
CA THR A 103 3.54 5.39 4.80
C THR A 103 4.14 6.37 3.79
N MET A 104 5.46 6.55 3.79
CA MET A 104 6.17 7.45 2.87
C MET A 104 6.42 6.81 1.50
N ASN A 105 5.38 6.28 0.88
CA ASN A 105 5.43 5.59 -0.41
C ASN A 105 4.55 6.26 -1.48
N VAL A 106 4.67 5.82 -2.73
CA VAL A 106 3.91 6.39 -3.87
C VAL A 106 2.41 6.09 -3.82
N THR A 107 1.95 5.07 -3.09
CA THR A 107 0.53 4.71 -3.00
C THR A 107 -0.22 5.54 -1.95
N LEU A 108 0.48 6.07 -0.95
CA LEU A 108 -0.06 6.89 0.13
C LEU A 108 0.32 8.38 0.03
N ALA A 109 1.24 8.74 -0.86
CA ALA A 109 1.53 10.14 -1.18
C ALA A 109 0.32 10.85 -1.81
N HIS A 110 0.28 12.18 -1.66
CA HIS A 110 -0.75 13.06 -2.24
C HIS A 110 -0.12 14.31 -2.87
N GLY A 111 -0.92 15.02 -3.68
CA GLY A 111 -0.55 16.30 -4.28
C GLY A 111 0.71 16.24 -5.14
N GLU A 112 1.51 17.31 -5.11
CA GLU A 112 2.76 17.41 -5.88
C GLU A 112 3.78 16.33 -5.51
N ARG A 113 3.84 15.94 -4.22
CA ARG A 113 4.71 14.84 -3.79
C ARG A 113 4.35 13.53 -4.49
N TRP A 114 3.06 13.21 -4.61
CA TRP A 114 2.62 12.05 -5.35
C TRP A 114 2.99 12.13 -6.82
N LYS A 115 2.75 13.27 -7.48
CA LYS A 115 3.11 13.46 -8.89
C LYS A 115 4.60 13.23 -9.13
N MET A 116 5.45 13.85 -8.31
CA MET A 116 6.90 13.71 -8.38
C MET A 116 7.34 12.25 -8.15
N LEU A 117 6.87 11.61 -7.09
CA LEU A 117 7.19 10.20 -6.81
C LEU A 117 6.69 9.29 -7.93
N ARG A 118 5.48 9.50 -8.44
CA ARG A 118 4.89 8.70 -9.51
C ARG A 118 5.69 8.83 -10.80
N GLN A 119 6.10 10.03 -11.19
CA GLN A 119 6.92 10.27 -12.38
C GLN A 119 8.26 9.54 -12.26
N LYS A 120 8.94 9.67 -11.11
CA LYS A 120 10.20 8.98 -10.83
C LYS A 120 10.03 7.46 -10.84
N MET A 121 9.05 6.92 -10.13
CA MET A 121 8.83 5.47 -10.07
C MET A 121 8.44 4.88 -11.42
N SER A 122 7.74 5.63 -12.28
CA SER A 122 7.34 5.15 -13.60
C SER A 122 8.54 4.91 -14.53
N SER A 123 9.64 5.67 -14.38
CA SER A 123 10.85 5.45 -15.17
C SER A 123 11.60 4.17 -14.79
N VAL A 124 11.37 3.66 -13.57
CA VAL A 124 11.97 2.42 -13.06
C VAL A 124 11.22 1.18 -13.55
N PHE A 125 9.92 1.30 -13.82
CA PHE A 125 9.05 0.19 -14.26
C PHE A 125 8.75 0.20 -15.77
N THR A 126 9.70 0.64 -16.59
CA THR A 126 9.56 0.51 -18.06
C THR A 126 9.70 -0.95 -18.49
N SER A 127 9.10 -1.32 -19.64
CA SER A 127 9.19 -2.69 -20.18
C SER A 127 10.62 -3.17 -20.33
N TYR A 128 11.55 -2.28 -20.72
CA TYR A 128 12.97 -2.61 -20.79
C TYR A 128 13.55 -2.96 -19.42
N LYS A 129 13.31 -2.13 -18.39
CA LYS A 129 13.81 -2.35 -17.03
C LYS A 129 13.22 -3.61 -16.38
N THR A 130 11.93 -3.86 -16.59
CA THR A 130 11.28 -5.10 -16.14
C THR A 130 11.88 -6.32 -16.83
N LYS A 131 12.19 -6.23 -18.14
CA LYS A 131 12.85 -7.32 -18.88
C LYS A 131 14.25 -7.63 -18.33
N GLN A 132 14.96 -6.65 -17.78
CA GLN A 132 16.28 -6.89 -17.14
C GLN A 132 16.19 -7.82 -15.90
N MET A 133 15.01 -7.90 -15.26
CA MET A 133 14.77 -8.77 -14.10
C MET A 133 14.28 -10.17 -14.51
N TYR A 134 14.10 -10.44 -15.81
CA TYR A 134 13.54 -11.70 -16.32
C TYR A 134 14.31 -12.93 -15.83
N GLU A 135 15.65 -12.89 -15.91
CA GLU A 135 16.50 -14.00 -15.47
C GLU A 135 16.29 -14.34 -13.98
N GLN A 136 16.06 -13.33 -13.14
CA GLN A 136 15.80 -13.53 -11.72
C GLN A 136 14.44 -14.19 -11.49
N VAL A 137 13.41 -13.76 -12.24
CA VAL A 137 12.09 -14.38 -12.18
C VAL A 137 12.14 -15.83 -12.67
N SER A 138 12.83 -16.08 -13.80
CA SER A 138 12.99 -17.44 -14.34
C SER A 138 13.71 -18.36 -13.35
N TYR A 139 14.73 -17.85 -12.67
CA TYR A 139 15.41 -18.58 -11.59
C TYR A 139 14.44 -18.95 -10.46
N CYS A 140 13.60 -18.03 -9.98
CA CYS A 140 12.60 -18.34 -8.95
C CYS A 140 11.58 -19.40 -9.40
N VAL A 141 11.19 -19.40 -10.68
CA VAL A 141 10.27 -20.41 -11.24
C VAL A 141 10.93 -21.78 -11.33
N ASN A 142 12.22 -21.86 -11.64
CA ASN A 142 12.96 -23.12 -11.58
C ASN A 142 12.99 -23.68 -10.16
N LEU A 143 13.26 -22.83 -9.15
CA LEU A 143 13.20 -23.25 -7.74
C LEU A 143 11.82 -23.77 -7.33
N LEU A 144 10.75 -23.16 -7.83
CA LEU A 144 9.39 -23.65 -7.62
C LEU A 144 9.21 -25.05 -8.24
N THR A 145 9.69 -25.25 -9.46
CA THR A 145 9.57 -26.53 -10.17
C THR A 145 10.31 -27.62 -9.40
N GLU A 146 11.55 -27.36 -9.00
CA GLU A 146 12.34 -28.27 -8.15
C GLU A 146 11.67 -28.57 -6.81
N PHE A 147 11.02 -27.56 -6.20
CA PHE A 147 10.29 -27.75 -4.96
C PHE A 147 9.09 -28.70 -5.17
N VAL A 148 8.32 -28.53 -6.24
CA VAL A 148 7.17 -29.39 -6.56
C VAL A 148 7.63 -30.80 -6.89
N ASP A 149 8.66 -30.96 -7.72
CA ASP A 149 9.21 -32.28 -8.10
C ASP A 149 9.64 -33.07 -6.85
N LYS A 150 10.37 -32.41 -5.93
CA LYS A 150 10.78 -33.03 -4.65
C LYS A 150 9.62 -33.47 -3.77
N GLN A 151 8.49 -32.76 -3.81
CA GLN A 151 7.31 -33.18 -3.06
C GLN A 151 6.69 -34.42 -3.69
N MET A 152 6.62 -34.45 -5.02
CA MET A 152 6.06 -35.58 -5.79
C MET A 152 6.90 -36.86 -5.66
N ASP A 153 8.22 -36.74 -5.50
CA ASP A 153 9.12 -37.90 -5.31
C ASP A 153 8.86 -38.65 -3.98
N VAL A 154 8.21 -38.01 -3.00
CA VAL A 154 8.01 -38.59 -1.65
C VAL A 154 6.70 -39.39 -1.56
N THR A 155 5.66 -39.02 -2.30
CA THR A 155 4.35 -39.70 -2.26
C THR A 155 3.67 -39.77 -3.63
N GLU A 156 2.92 -40.86 -3.89
CA GLU A 156 2.13 -41.03 -5.13
C GLU A 156 1.08 -39.92 -5.35
N SER A 157 0.67 -39.25 -4.27
CA SER A 157 -0.18 -38.05 -4.30
C SER A 157 0.24 -37.09 -3.19
N VAL A 158 0.43 -35.81 -3.53
CA VAL A 158 0.73 -34.74 -2.56
C VAL A 158 -0.42 -33.74 -2.59
N ASP A 159 -1.01 -33.46 -1.43
CA ASP A 159 -1.88 -32.30 -1.28
C ASP A 159 -1.01 -31.05 -1.08
N VAL A 160 -0.98 -30.16 -2.07
CA VAL A 160 -0.19 -28.94 -2.01
C VAL A 160 -1.08 -27.71 -2.00
N SER A 161 -0.93 -26.90 -0.96
CA SER A 161 -1.57 -25.59 -0.89
C SER A 161 -1.05 -24.66 -1.98
N THR A 162 -1.90 -24.36 -2.96
CA THR A 162 -1.60 -23.40 -4.04
C THR A 162 -1.25 -22.01 -3.51
N LYS A 163 -1.89 -21.59 -2.41
CA LYS A 163 -1.55 -20.35 -1.70
C LYS A 163 -0.12 -20.39 -1.17
N ASN A 164 0.29 -21.48 -0.52
CA ASN A 164 1.64 -21.60 0.02
C ASN A 164 2.70 -21.54 -1.10
N ILE A 165 2.49 -22.26 -2.19
CA ILE A 165 3.33 -22.19 -3.39
C ILE A 165 3.45 -20.75 -3.90
N ALA A 166 2.31 -20.07 -4.08
CA ALA A 166 2.26 -18.71 -4.61
C ALA A 166 2.95 -17.71 -3.68
N ASP A 167 2.77 -17.84 -2.36
CA ASP A 167 3.41 -16.99 -1.36
C ASP A 167 4.93 -17.18 -1.37
N LYS A 168 5.42 -18.43 -1.42
CA LYS A 168 6.85 -18.75 -1.53
C LYS A 168 7.47 -18.14 -2.78
N LEU A 169 6.82 -18.33 -3.93
CA LEU A 169 7.28 -17.76 -5.19
C LEU A 169 7.30 -16.23 -5.14
N ALA A 170 6.23 -15.61 -4.63
CA ALA A 170 6.12 -14.16 -4.55
C ALA A 170 7.21 -13.57 -3.65
N VAL A 171 7.47 -14.18 -2.49
CA VAL A 171 8.54 -13.78 -1.58
C VAL A 171 9.91 -13.88 -2.25
N GLU A 172 10.21 -14.99 -2.94
CA GLU A 172 11.51 -15.18 -3.59
C GLU A 172 11.72 -14.18 -4.73
N VAL A 173 10.70 -13.96 -5.55
CA VAL A 173 10.72 -12.95 -6.63
C VAL A 173 10.89 -11.55 -6.05
N MET A 174 10.19 -11.19 -4.96
CA MET A 174 10.36 -9.90 -4.30
C MET A 174 11.78 -9.73 -3.76
N GLY A 175 12.31 -10.71 -3.03
CA GLY A 175 13.69 -10.67 -2.50
C GLY A 175 14.71 -10.43 -3.60
N LEU A 176 14.65 -11.23 -4.68
CA LEU A 176 15.64 -11.18 -5.76
C LEU A 176 15.47 -9.97 -6.66
N CYS A 177 14.26 -9.69 -7.16
CA CYS A 177 14.03 -8.63 -8.13
C CYS A 177 14.04 -7.24 -7.49
N PHE A 178 13.63 -7.11 -6.21
CA PHE A 178 13.61 -5.80 -5.56
C PHE A 178 14.90 -5.50 -4.80
N PHE A 179 15.42 -6.47 -4.04
CA PHE A 179 16.54 -6.25 -3.12
C PHE A 179 17.83 -6.98 -3.52
N GLY A 180 17.77 -7.89 -4.49
CA GLY A 180 18.91 -8.71 -4.89
C GLY A 180 19.31 -9.74 -3.84
N ILE A 181 18.38 -10.18 -2.99
CA ILE A 181 18.59 -11.13 -1.89
C ILE A 181 17.84 -12.44 -2.19
N GLN A 182 18.47 -13.58 -1.94
CA GLN A 182 17.79 -14.89 -1.93
C GLN A 182 17.10 -15.08 -0.58
N CYS A 183 15.80 -15.31 -0.60
CA CYS A 183 15.01 -15.48 0.63
C CYS A 183 14.92 -16.93 1.07
N HIS A 184 15.29 -17.87 0.18
CA HIS A 184 15.20 -19.31 0.39
C HIS A 184 13.81 -19.75 0.86
N SER A 185 12.76 -19.14 0.29
CA SER A 185 11.37 -19.35 0.71
C SER A 185 10.88 -20.79 0.45
N PHE A 186 11.49 -21.48 -0.50
CA PHE A 186 11.20 -22.89 -0.82
C PHE A 186 11.86 -23.88 0.13
N GLU A 187 12.98 -23.51 0.76
CA GLU A 187 13.71 -24.36 1.71
C GLU A 187 13.25 -24.14 3.15
N ARG A 188 12.90 -22.89 3.49
CA ARG A 188 12.53 -22.47 4.84
C ARG A 188 11.13 -21.89 4.81
N ASP A 189 10.19 -22.54 5.49
CA ASP A 189 8.80 -22.08 5.59
C ASP A 189 8.65 -20.68 6.21
N TYR A 190 9.64 -20.24 7.00
CA TYR A 190 9.58 -19.00 7.75
C TYR A 190 10.90 -18.23 7.69
N SER A 191 11.37 -17.88 6.49
CA SER A 191 12.43 -16.87 6.40
C SER A 191 11.96 -15.56 7.05
N GLU A 192 12.86 -14.84 7.73
CA GLU A 192 12.49 -13.60 8.42
C GLU A 192 11.83 -12.60 7.44
N PHE A 193 12.35 -12.53 6.21
CA PHE A 193 11.76 -11.74 5.14
C PHE A 193 10.32 -12.15 4.83
N ALA A 194 10.04 -13.45 4.68
CA ALA A 194 8.67 -13.95 4.44
C ALA A 194 7.72 -13.58 5.59
N VAL A 195 8.18 -13.73 6.84
CA VAL A 195 7.40 -13.36 8.03
C VAL A 195 7.11 -11.86 8.05
N MET A 196 8.09 -11.01 7.76
CA MET A 196 7.91 -9.55 7.73
C MET A 196 7.00 -9.10 6.58
N CYS A 197 7.11 -9.70 5.39
CA CYS A 197 6.15 -9.51 4.30
C CYS A 197 4.74 -9.91 4.73
N GLY A 198 4.59 -11.09 5.34
CA GLY A 198 3.33 -11.56 5.89
C GLY A 198 2.72 -10.56 6.86
N GLN A 199 3.50 -9.94 7.75
CA GLN A 199 3.01 -8.93 8.70
C GLN A 199 2.52 -7.62 8.07
N ILE A 200 2.92 -7.31 6.83
CA ILE A 200 2.36 -6.18 6.06
C ILE A 200 0.95 -6.51 5.56
N PHE A 201 0.77 -7.71 5.01
CA PHE A 201 -0.45 -8.10 4.29
C PHE A 201 -1.45 -8.87 5.15
N THR A 202 -1.03 -9.44 6.27
CA THR A 202 -1.92 -10.21 7.15
C THR A 202 -2.79 -9.29 8.00
N THR A 203 -4.05 -9.69 8.12
CA THR A 203 -5.03 -9.17 9.07
C THR A 203 -4.73 -9.67 10.49
N GLN A 204 -3.49 -9.52 10.96
CA GLN A 204 -3.23 -9.71 12.39
C GLN A 204 -4.17 -8.79 13.17
N SER A 205 -4.84 -9.32 14.19
CA SER A 205 -5.83 -8.57 14.96
C SER A 205 -5.27 -7.23 15.45
N ALA A 206 -3.98 -7.17 15.79
CA ALA A 206 -3.29 -5.94 16.15
C ALA A 206 -3.23 -4.89 15.02
N ASN A 207 -3.00 -5.31 13.77
CA ASN A 207 -2.98 -4.41 12.61
C ASN A 207 -4.38 -3.89 12.29
N VAL A 208 -5.40 -4.76 12.37
CA VAL A 208 -6.80 -4.38 12.15
C VAL A 208 -7.28 -3.42 13.24
N ILE A 209 -6.95 -3.70 14.50
CA ILE A 209 -7.25 -2.82 15.64
C ILE A 209 -6.57 -1.45 15.46
N ARG A 210 -5.28 -1.44 15.08
CA ARG A 210 -4.54 -0.21 14.78
C ARG A 210 -5.24 0.61 13.69
N LEU A 211 -5.64 -0.05 12.60
CA LEU A 211 -6.39 0.54 11.49
C LEU A 211 -7.73 1.13 11.95
N ILE A 212 -8.50 0.40 12.76
CA ILE A 212 -9.79 0.87 13.30
C ILE A 212 -9.60 2.12 14.16
N PHE A 213 -8.61 2.12 15.07
CA PHE A 213 -8.32 3.27 15.92
C PHE A 213 -7.82 4.49 15.13
N SER A 214 -7.01 4.26 14.09
CA SER A 214 -6.52 5.33 13.22
C SER A 214 -7.67 6.02 12.47
N ILE A 215 -8.68 5.25 12.04
CA ILE A 215 -9.89 5.77 11.40
C ILE A 215 -10.81 6.47 12.41
N PHE A 216 -10.98 5.92 13.61
CA PHE A 216 -11.90 6.46 14.64
C PHE A 216 -11.52 7.85 15.11
N ASN A 217 -10.23 8.11 15.36
CA ASN A 217 -9.77 9.42 15.82
C ASN A 217 -8.45 9.82 15.18
N LYS A 218 -8.51 10.17 13.89
CA LYS A 218 -7.37 10.65 13.10
C LYS A 218 -6.61 11.78 13.81
N LYS A 219 -7.32 12.75 14.41
CA LYS A 219 -6.71 13.89 15.12
C LYS A 219 -5.85 13.42 16.29
N LEU A 220 -6.36 12.51 17.12
CA LEU A 220 -5.61 11.94 18.22
C LEU A 220 -4.45 11.08 17.74
N TRP A 221 -4.67 10.25 16.72
CA TRP A 221 -3.63 9.41 16.10
C TRP A 221 -2.43 10.25 15.62
N HIS A 222 -2.72 11.37 14.97
CA HIS A 222 -1.71 12.35 14.57
C HIS A 222 -1.04 13.06 15.73
N LYS A 223 -1.79 13.47 16.77
CA LYS A 223 -1.24 14.17 17.93
C LYS A 223 -0.27 13.29 18.70
N LEU A 224 -0.58 12.00 18.82
CA LEU A 224 0.27 11.00 19.49
C LEU A 224 1.39 10.46 18.59
N ASN A 225 1.43 10.85 17.31
CA ASN A 225 2.42 10.40 16.34
C ASN A 225 2.57 8.86 16.28
N LEU A 226 1.43 8.16 16.30
CA LEU A 226 1.41 6.70 16.27
C LEU A 226 1.64 6.18 14.84
N PRO A 227 2.51 5.17 14.65
CA PRO A 227 2.78 4.62 13.33
C PRO A 227 1.57 3.84 12.80
N ASP A 228 1.35 3.88 11.49
CA ASP A 228 0.27 3.12 10.85
C ASP A 228 0.68 1.66 10.63
N PHE A 229 1.98 1.40 10.48
CA PHE A 229 2.56 0.07 10.34
C PHE A 229 3.21 -0.42 11.63
N ASN A 230 3.44 -1.74 11.70
CA ASN A 230 4.16 -2.33 12.82
C ASN A 230 5.61 -1.84 12.78
N LYS A 231 6.07 -1.21 13.86
CA LYS A 231 7.44 -0.69 13.96
C LYS A 231 8.50 -1.74 13.66
N LYS A 232 8.30 -3.00 14.09
CA LYS A 232 9.23 -4.11 13.80
C LYS A 232 9.40 -4.33 12.29
N VAL A 233 8.29 -4.29 11.55
CA VAL A 233 8.28 -4.44 10.09
C VAL A 233 8.98 -3.27 9.43
N THR A 234 8.66 -2.04 9.84
CA THR A 234 9.29 -0.82 9.31
C THR A 234 10.81 -0.82 9.54
N GLU A 235 11.27 -1.17 10.74
CA GLU A 235 12.69 -1.24 11.07
C GLU A 235 13.40 -2.34 10.27
N PHE A 236 12.81 -3.53 10.14
CA PHE A 236 13.39 -4.62 9.35
C PHE A 236 13.67 -4.21 7.91
N PHE A 237 12.65 -3.74 7.18
CA PHE A 237 12.83 -3.38 5.77
C PHE A 237 13.75 -2.18 5.58
N LYS A 238 13.74 -1.23 6.52
CA LYS A 238 14.65 -0.08 6.52
C LYS A 238 16.10 -0.55 6.68
N SER A 239 16.41 -1.29 7.74
CA SER A 239 17.76 -1.75 8.04
C SER A 239 18.28 -2.64 6.92
N MET A 240 17.51 -3.63 6.50
CA MET A 240 17.87 -4.51 5.38
C MET A 240 18.19 -3.72 4.10
N SER A 241 17.35 -2.74 3.74
CA SER A 241 17.60 -1.93 2.52
C SER A 241 18.88 -1.11 2.65
N LEU A 242 19.14 -0.50 3.81
CA LEU A 242 20.34 0.30 4.05
C LEU A 242 21.61 -0.56 4.06
N ASP A 243 21.54 -1.77 4.61
CA ASP A 243 22.65 -2.71 4.65
C ASP A 243 23.03 -3.15 3.22
N VAL A 244 22.03 -3.50 2.39
CA VAL A 244 22.26 -3.85 0.99
C VAL A 244 22.88 -2.68 0.21
N VAL A 245 22.36 -1.47 0.38
CA VAL A 245 22.92 -0.26 -0.27
C VAL A 245 24.36 -0.03 0.17
N SER A 246 24.65 -0.14 1.47
CA SER A 246 25.98 0.08 2.04
C SER A 246 26.97 -0.96 1.53
N HIS A 247 26.59 -2.23 1.55
CA HIS A 247 27.39 -3.34 1.03
C HIS A 247 27.72 -3.14 -0.46
N ARG A 248 26.74 -2.74 -1.28
CA ARG A 248 26.95 -2.49 -2.72
C ARG A 248 27.91 -1.33 -2.97
N ARG A 249 27.77 -0.24 -2.22
CA ARG A 249 28.66 0.93 -2.33
C ARG A 249 30.10 0.60 -1.96
N GLN A 250 30.30 -0.11 -0.85
CA GLN A 250 31.64 -0.51 -0.38
C GLN A 250 32.32 -1.47 -1.37
N ASN A 251 31.58 -2.46 -1.88
CA ASN A 251 32.11 -3.49 -2.77
C ASN A 251 32.02 -3.15 -4.26
N LYS A 252 31.55 -1.94 -4.64
CA LYS A 252 31.30 -1.51 -6.02
C LYS A 252 30.46 -2.51 -6.83
N GLN A 253 29.53 -3.18 -6.16
CA GLN A 253 28.66 -4.18 -6.79
C GLN A 253 27.49 -3.49 -7.47
N THR A 254 27.16 -3.97 -8.67
CA THR A 254 25.97 -3.56 -9.42
C THR A 254 25.14 -4.79 -9.74
N ARG A 255 23.81 -4.64 -9.71
CA ARG A 255 22.85 -5.70 -10.02
C ARG A 255 21.71 -5.16 -10.86
N ASN A 256 21.09 -6.01 -11.66
CA ASN A 256 19.92 -5.66 -12.47
C ASN A 256 18.62 -5.81 -11.65
N ASP A 257 18.52 -5.11 -10.52
CA ASP A 257 17.35 -5.14 -9.64
C ASP A 257 16.79 -3.73 -9.37
N PHE A 258 15.60 -3.69 -8.75
CA PHE A 258 14.90 -2.45 -8.44
C PHE A 258 15.71 -1.50 -7.55
N LEU A 259 16.38 -2.02 -6.51
CA LEU A 259 17.16 -1.21 -5.59
C LEU A 259 18.34 -0.51 -6.31
N GLN A 260 19.00 -1.19 -7.26
CA GLN A 260 20.03 -0.55 -8.08
C GLN A 260 19.46 0.59 -8.92
N LEU A 261 18.26 0.43 -9.49
CA LEU A 261 17.61 1.49 -10.25
C LEU A 261 17.29 2.71 -9.38
N LEU A 262 16.89 2.49 -8.12
CA LEU A 262 16.71 3.56 -7.14
C LEU A 262 18.03 4.24 -6.77
N MET A 263 19.11 3.47 -6.57
CA MET A 263 20.44 4.02 -6.29
C MET A 263 20.95 4.89 -7.46
N ASN A 264 20.74 4.44 -8.70
CA ASN A 264 21.12 5.21 -9.88
C ASN A 264 20.33 6.51 -9.98
N MET A 265 19.02 6.46 -9.71
CA MET A 265 18.17 7.65 -9.68
C MET A 265 18.59 8.63 -8.58
N GLN A 266 18.97 8.13 -7.40
CA GLN A 266 19.49 8.97 -6.33
C GLN A 266 20.74 9.71 -6.80
N ASN A 267 21.69 9.00 -7.44
CA ASN A 267 22.94 9.60 -7.91
C ASN A 267 22.72 10.62 -9.04
N SER A 268 21.78 10.37 -9.98
CA SER A 268 21.48 11.32 -11.06
C SER A 268 20.82 12.62 -10.58
N HIS A 269 20.25 12.64 -9.37
CA HIS A 269 19.67 13.84 -8.77
C HIS A 269 20.63 14.58 -7.84
N ILE A 270 21.86 14.07 -7.65
CA ILE A 270 22.92 14.75 -6.88
C ILE A 270 23.72 15.72 -7.79
N ASP A 271 23.38 15.83 -9.09
CA ASP A 271 23.82 16.97 -9.90
C ASP A 271 23.25 18.28 -9.33
N PRO A 272 24.08 19.33 -9.14
CA PRO A 272 23.83 20.43 -8.21
C PRO A 272 22.61 21.33 -8.53
N GLU A 273 22.00 21.21 -9.71
CA GLU A 273 20.77 21.94 -10.07
C GLU A 273 19.51 21.45 -9.32
N PHE A 274 19.49 20.22 -8.78
CA PHE A 274 18.28 19.63 -8.19
C PHE A 274 18.22 19.59 -6.65
N ALA A 275 19.31 19.89 -5.95
CA ALA A 275 19.33 19.96 -4.48
C ALA A 275 18.46 21.12 -3.93
N VAL A 276 18.23 22.15 -4.75
CA VAL A 276 17.44 23.33 -4.38
C VAL A 276 15.95 22.99 -4.21
N ALA A 277 15.44 21.94 -4.87
CA ALA A 277 14.03 21.55 -4.76
C ALA A 277 13.69 20.70 -3.51
N SER A 278 14.70 20.19 -2.79
CA SER A 278 14.51 19.42 -1.54
C SER A 278 14.70 20.23 -0.26
N CYS A 279 15.26 21.43 -0.36
CA CYS A 279 15.40 22.38 0.74
C CYS A 279 14.51 23.60 0.52
N GLY A 280 13.21 23.38 0.34
CA GLY A 280 12.22 24.42 0.55
C GLY A 280 11.90 24.52 2.04
N GLU A 281 12.78 25.13 2.83
CA GLU A 281 12.37 25.72 4.10
C GLU A 281 11.31 26.77 3.76
N VAL A 282 10.08 26.56 4.23
CA VAL A 282 9.11 27.65 4.32
C VAL A 282 9.55 28.45 5.55
N PRO A 283 9.93 29.74 5.42
CA PRO A 283 10.21 30.56 6.58
C PRO A 283 8.94 30.64 7.43
N GLU A 284 9.05 30.31 8.71
CA GLU A 284 8.14 30.86 9.71
C GLU A 284 8.36 32.37 9.69
N ASP A 285 7.39 33.14 9.21
CA ASP A 285 7.06 34.46 9.74
C ASP A 285 5.77 35.04 9.13
N SER A 286 4.98 35.65 10.03
CA SER A 286 3.69 36.37 9.93
C SER A 286 2.39 35.58 9.78
#